data_AF-A0A4S9A4M9-F1
#
_entry.id   AF-A0A4S9A4M9-F1
#
_cell.length_a   1.000
_cell.length_b   1.000
_cell.length_c   1.000
_cell.angle_alpha   90.00
_cell.angle_beta   90.00
_cell.angle_gamma   90.00
#
_symmetry.space_group_name_H-M   'P 1'
#
loop_
_entity.id
_entity.type
_entity.pdbx_description
1 polymer ?
#
loop_
_entity_poly.entity_id
_entity_poly.type
_entity_poly.pdbx_seq_one_letter_code
_entity_poly.pdbx_strand_id
1 'polypeptide(L)'
;MSYGIFQEYYLTHQTLSGNYDLTGIIGMTSNGVMYLSMPLLFALFTKRWAKFRQTAMLSGTILACLSFLLSSFSTQVWHLVATQGVLACFGSALVFSPMTLSLGEWYKTDHRALAYGVTLSCKNIVGFSAAYGIPQTYLNTYASEVALLSHTSAIILLTLFNIPGIASSSFFGYLSDNKHSTFSATTVACISAMSSGLSAILLWGLNTQGSLATLILFSITFGFFAGGYSATWGGLINDLELEARRSNEAIDSGMVYGVLNGARGVGYIVGGLIGVPLLQAGTERYVQLVKGDFGGWLPALEAAVSY
;
A
#
# COMPACT_ATOMS: atom_id res chain seq x y z
N MET A 1 -3.23 -5.37 -1.51
CA MET A 1 -1.96 -6.09 -1.22
C MET A 1 -1.93 -7.50 -1.81
N SER A 2 -3.03 -8.26 -1.84
CA SER A 2 -3.07 -9.59 -2.49
C SER A 2 -3.19 -9.55 -4.03
N TYR A 3 -3.28 -8.36 -4.64
CA TYR A 3 -3.48 -8.22 -6.08
C TYR A 3 -2.37 -8.84 -6.92
N GLY A 4 -1.12 -8.84 -6.44
CA GLY A 4 -0.01 -9.46 -7.17
C GLY A 4 -0.24 -10.95 -7.49
N ILE A 5 -0.89 -11.68 -6.58
CA ILE A 5 -1.24 -13.09 -6.79
C ILE A 5 -2.32 -13.21 -7.88
N PHE A 6 -3.34 -12.36 -7.82
CA PHE A 6 -4.39 -12.35 -8.84
C PHE A 6 -3.87 -11.92 -10.20
N GLN A 7 -2.97 -10.93 -10.26
CA GLN A 7 -2.34 -10.47 -11.49
C GLN A 7 -1.54 -11.59 -12.16
N GLU A 8 -0.70 -12.30 -11.40
CA GLU A 8 0.07 -13.43 -11.90
C GLU A 8 -0.84 -14.57 -12.38
N TYR A 9 -1.91 -14.85 -11.65
CA TYR A 9 -2.92 -15.82 -12.07
C TYR A 9 -3.59 -15.44 -13.40
N TYR A 10 -4.02 -14.18 -13.57
CA TYR A 10 -4.64 -13.68 -14.81
C TYR A 10 -3.69 -13.76 -16.00
N LEU A 11 -2.39 -13.47 -15.79
CA LEU A 11 -1.38 -13.58 -16.84
C LEU A 11 -1.12 -15.03 -17.25
N THR A 12 -1.17 -15.97 -16.31
CA THR A 12 -0.82 -17.38 -16.54
C THR A 12 -1.96 -18.19 -17.16
N HIS A 13 -3.20 -17.98 -16.71
CA HIS A 13 -4.34 -18.82 -17.11
C HIS A 13 -5.18 -18.22 -18.25
N GLN A 14 -4.84 -17.02 -18.73
CA GLN A 14 -5.50 -16.29 -19.81
C GLN A 14 -7.04 -16.44 -19.87
N THR A 15 -7.70 -16.39 -18.71
CA THR A 15 -9.14 -16.67 -18.58
C THR A 15 -10.02 -15.50 -18.98
N LEU A 16 -9.45 -14.30 -19.17
CA LEU A 16 -10.16 -13.05 -19.43
C LEU A 16 -9.90 -12.54 -20.85
N SER A 17 -10.90 -11.95 -21.47
CA SER A 17 -10.69 -11.27 -22.75
C SER A 17 -10.20 -9.83 -22.52
N GLY A 18 -9.34 -9.32 -23.41
CA GLY A 18 -8.88 -7.92 -23.41
C GLY A 18 -7.39 -7.70 -23.19
N ASN A 19 -7.02 -6.44 -22.99
CA ASN A 19 -5.62 -6.03 -22.79
C ASN A 19 -5.17 -6.34 -21.34
N TYR A 20 -4.24 -7.29 -21.20
CA TYR A 20 -3.66 -7.69 -19.92
C TYR A 20 -2.72 -6.66 -19.31
N ASP A 21 -2.20 -5.69 -20.07
CA ASP A 21 -1.39 -4.58 -19.53
C ASP A 21 -2.19 -3.74 -18.53
N LEU A 22 -3.53 -3.73 -18.66
CA LEU A 22 -4.44 -3.04 -17.75
C LEU A 22 -4.49 -3.67 -16.35
N THR A 23 -4.03 -4.92 -16.18
CA THR A 23 -4.02 -5.59 -14.87
C THR A 23 -3.11 -4.87 -13.87
N GLY A 24 -1.90 -4.47 -14.28
CA GLY A 24 -0.99 -3.71 -13.43
C GLY A 24 -1.55 -2.37 -12.92
N ILE A 25 -2.47 -1.77 -13.68
CA ILE A 25 -3.11 -0.49 -13.35
C ILE A 25 -4.16 -0.65 -12.23
N ILE A 26 -4.70 -1.85 -11.99
CA ILE A 26 -5.75 -2.08 -10.97
C ILE A 26 -5.24 -1.73 -9.57
N GLY A 27 -4.03 -2.18 -9.21
CA GLY A 27 -3.45 -1.90 -7.89
C GLY A 27 -3.17 -0.41 -7.67
N MET A 28 -2.80 0.29 -8.74
CA MET A 28 -2.56 1.73 -8.73
C MET A 28 -3.87 2.52 -8.61
N THR A 29 -4.85 2.23 -9.46
CA THR A 29 -6.18 2.87 -9.44
C THR A 29 -6.90 2.61 -8.13
N SER A 30 -6.79 1.40 -7.58
CA SER A 30 -7.28 1.02 -6.25
C SER A 30 -6.78 1.95 -5.15
N ASN A 31 -5.45 2.04 -4.98
CA ASN A 31 -4.87 2.92 -3.95
C ASN A 31 -5.11 4.40 -4.25
N GLY A 32 -5.02 4.79 -5.53
CA GLY A 32 -5.24 6.16 -5.98
C GLY A 32 -6.64 6.66 -5.64
N VAL A 33 -7.69 5.93 -6.06
CA VAL A 33 -9.10 6.27 -5.77
C VAL A 33 -9.36 6.28 -4.27
N MET A 34 -8.86 5.28 -3.54
CA MET A 34 -9.06 5.21 -2.09
C MET A 34 -8.47 6.44 -1.39
N TYR A 35 -7.22 6.78 -1.66
CA TYR A 35 -6.53 7.85 -0.93
C TYR A 35 -6.87 9.26 -1.44
N LEU A 36 -7.10 9.47 -2.75
CA LEU A 36 -7.51 10.78 -3.28
C LEU A 36 -8.94 11.16 -2.92
N SER A 37 -9.81 10.19 -2.66
CA SER A 37 -11.16 10.48 -2.16
C SER A 37 -11.19 10.89 -0.68
N MET A 38 -10.14 10.56 0.11
CA MET A 38 -10.08 10.85 1.55
C MET A 38 -10.22 12.34 1.90
N PRO A 39 -9.49 13.30 1.29
CA PRO A 39 -9.67 14.72 1.63
C PRO A 39 -11.12 15.20 1.47
N LEU A 40 -11.77 14.78 0.39
CA LEU A 40 -13.16 15.16 0.08
C LEU A 40 -14.15 14.54 1.06
N LEU A 41 -14.00 13.23 1.33
CA LEU A 41 -14.88 12.51 2.24
C LEU A 41 -14.72 12.97 3.69
N PHE A 42 -13.49 13.21 4.14
CA PHE A 42 -13.24 13.76 5.48
C PHE A 42 -13.83 15.18 5.61
N ALA A 43 -13.61 16.07 4.64
CA ALA A 43 -14.21 17.41 4.65
C ALA A 43 -15.75 17.35 4.71
N LEU A 44 -16.37 16.44 3.95
CA LEU A 44 -17.81 16.27 3.90
C LEU A 44 -18.39 15.76 5.24
N PHE A 45 -17.74 14.75 5.83
CA PHE A 45 -18.20 14.10 7.05
C PHE A 45 -17.78 14.80 8.35
N THR A 46 -16.82 15.72 8.34
CA THR A 46 -16.48 16.50 9.54
C THR A 46 -17.60 17.49 9.91
N LYS A 47 -18.10 18.28 8.96
CA LYS A 47 -19.02 19.39 9.26
C LYS A 47 -20.46 19.15 8.80
N ARG A 48 -20.66 18.99 7.49
CA ARG A 48 -22.00 19.12 6.88
C ARG A 48 -22.82 17.83 6.98
N TRP A 49 -22.16 16.66 6.89
CA TRP A 49 -22.83 15.35 6.77
C TRP A 49 -22.51 14.42 7.95
N ALA A 50 -22.08 14.96 9.10
CA ALA A 50 -21.70 14.17 10.27
C ALA A 50 -22.81 13.21 10.75
N LYS A 51 -24.08 13.60 10.60
CA LYS A 51 -25.25 12.77 10.94
C LYS A 51 -25.40 11.53 10.05
N PHE A 52 -24.87 11.57 8.83
CA PHE A 52 -24.96 10.49 7.85
C PHE A 52 -23.75 9.56 7.87
N ARG A 53 -22.86 9.66 8.86
CA ARG A 53 -21.64 8.82 8.94
C ARG A 53 -21.95 7.33 8.99
N GLN A 54 -22.92 6.91 9.81
CA GLN A 54 -23.30 5.50 9.91
C GLN A 54 -23.97 4.98 8.63
N THR A 55 -24.83 5.79 8.01
CA THR A 55 -25.45 5.44 6.72
C THR A 55 -24.40 5.37 5.61
N ALA A 56 -23.41 6.25 5.62
CA ALA A 56 -22.29 6.23 4.68
C ALA A 56 -21.44 4.95 4.84
N MET A 57 -21.13 4.54 6.08
CA MET A 57 -20.45 3.27 6.35
C MET A 57 -21.23 2.07 5.81
N LEU A 58 -22.53 1.98 6.09
CA LEU A 58 -23.38 0.90 5.59
C LEU A 58 -23.42 0.89 4.06
N SER A 59 -23.61 2.05 3.44
CA SER A 59 -23.61 2.19 1.98
C SER A 59 -22.26 1.81 1.37
N GLY A 60 -21.15 2.16 2.00
CA GLY A 60 -19.79 1.83 1.56
C GLY A 60 -19.51 0.33 1.65
N THR A 61 -19.95 -0.33 2.73
CA THR A 61 -19.85 -1.79 2.88
C THR A 61 -20.68 -2.51 1.81
N ILE A 62 -21.93 -2.09 1.59
CA ILE A 62 -22.80 -2.65 0.56
C ILE A 62 -22.14 -2.47 -0.82
N LEU A 63 -21.65 -1.26 -1.13
CA LEU A 63 -20.97 -0.96 -2.38
C LEU A 63 -19.72 -1.85 -2.58
N ALA A 64 -18.90 -2.03 -1.54
CA ALA A 64 -17.73 -2.90 -1.60
C ALA A 64 -18.11 -4.36 -1.86
N CYS A 65 -19.13 -4.88 -1.15
CA CYS A 65 -19.63 -6.24 -1.36
C CYS A 65 -20.19 -6.44 -2.78
N LEU A 66 -21.03 -5.51 -3.27
CA LEU A 66 -21.55 -5.57 -4.64
C LEU A 66 -20.42 -5.50 -5.67
N SER A 67 -19.38 -4.71 -5.42
CA SER A 67 -18.24 -4.61 -6.32
C SER A 67 -17.51 -5.94 -6.47
N PHE A 68 -17.29 -6.67 -5.38
CA PHE A 68 -16.69 -8.00 -5.43
C PHE A 68 -17.62 -9.04 -6.10
N LEU A 69 -18.93 -8.96 -5.87
CA LEU A 69 -19.89 -9.81 -6.57
C LEU A 69 -19.88 -9.56 -8.08
N LEU A 70 -19.91 -8.28 -8.50
CA LEU A 70 -19.82 -7.89 -9.91
C LEU A 70 -18.48 -8.31 -10.54
N SER A 71 -17.40 -8.26 -9.76
CA SER A 71 -16.09 -8.74 -10.19
C SER A 71 -16.12 -10.24 -10.53
N SER A 72 -16.97 -11.05 -9.88
CA SER A 72 -17.07 -12.49 -10.17
C SER A 72 -17.71 -12.79 -11.53
N PHE A 73 -18.49 -11.87 -12.09
CA PHE A 73 -19.13 -12.01 -13.41
C PHE A 73 -18.33 -11.35 -14.54
N SER A 74 -17.12 -10.87 -14.23
CA SER A 74 -16.30 -10.11 -15.18
C SER A 74 -15.67 -11.02 -16.23
N THR A 75 -16.00 -10.77 -17.50
CA THR A 75 -15.42 -11.48 -18.66
C THR A 75 -14.29 -10.71 -19.35
N GLN A 76 -14.10 -9.44 -18.98
CA GLN A 76 -13.17 -8.48 -19.59
C GLN A 76 -12.28 -7.86 -18.51
N VAL A 77 -11.02 -7.55 -18.84
CA VAL A 77 -10.06 -6.95 -17.89
C VAL A 77 -10.55 -5.57 -17.38
N TRP A 78 -11.17 -4.76 -18.24
CA TRP A 78 -11.66 -3.44 -17.83
C TRP A 78 -12.76 -3.50 -16.77
N HIS A 79 -13.57 -4.57 -16.74
CA HIS A 79 -14.57 -4.78 -15.69
C HIS A 79 -13.91 -4.90 -14.32
N LEU A 80 -12.73 -5.53 -14.24
CA LEU A 80 -11.96 -5.65 -13.00
C LEU A 80 -11.37 -4.31 -12.57
N VAL A 81 -10.88 -3.50 -13.51
CA VAL A 81 -10.43 -2.13 -13.22
C VAL A 81 -11.57 -1.30 -12.63
N ALA A 82 -12.78 -1.37 -13.23
CA ALA A 82 -13.93 -0.63 -12.74
C ALA A 82 -14.44 -1.14 -11.38
N THR A 83 -14.56 -2.45 -11.21
CA THR A 83 -15.13 -3.04 -9.99
C THR A 83 -14.14 -3.05 -8.82
N GLN A 84 -12.93 -3.57 -9.01
CA GLN A 84 -11.92 -3.69 -7.96
C GLN A 84 -11.11 -2.41 -7.78
N GLY A 85 -10.71 -1.78 -8.89
CA GLY A 85 -9.89 -0.56 -8.86
C GLY A 85 -10.67 0.67 -8.41
N VAL A 86 -11.92 0.83 -8.85
CA VAL A 86 -12.70 2.05 -8.55
C VAL A 86 -13.78 1.78 -7.50
N LEU A 87 -14.77 0.94 -7.81
CA LEU A 87 -15.98 0.82 -6.98
C LEU A 87 -15.71 0.23 -5.58
N ALA A 88 -14.96 -0.87 -5.49
CA ALA A 88 -14.64 -1.51 -4.21
C ALA A 88 -13.80 -0.59 -3.32
N CYS A 89 -12.88 0.16 -3.92
CA CYS A 89 -11.97 1.06 -3.21
C CYS A 89 -12.68 2.35 -2.77
N PHE A 90 -13.60 2.86 -3.58
CA PHE A 90 -14.48 3.95 -3.18
C PHE A 90 -15.44 3.54 -2.05
N GLY A 91 -15.99 2.33 -2.10
CA GLY A 91 -16.76 1.76 -0.98
C GLY A 91 -15.94 1.64 0.30
N SER A 92 -14.70 1.16 0.19
CA SER A 92 -13.76 1.06 1.31
C SER A 92 -13.39 2.44 1.88
N ALA A 93 -13.23 3.44 1.01
CA ALA A 93 -13.00 4.83 1.38
C ALA A 93 -14.17 5.44 2.18
N LEU A 94 -15.40 5.14 1.77
CA LEU A 94 -16.62 5.54 2.48
C LEU A 94 -16.77 4.89 3.86
N VAL A 95 -16.21 3.70 4.06
CA VAL A 95 -16.16 3.05 5.38
C VAL A 95 -15.05 3.64 6.25
N PHE A 96 -13.85 3.82 5.69
CA PHE A 96 -12.66 4.23 6.42
C PHE A 96 -12.76 5.66 6.98
N SER A 97 -13.33 6.59 6.20
CA SER A 97 -13.42 8.01 6.56
C SER A 97 -14.23 8.26 7.85
N PRO A 98 -15.53 7.89 7.92
CA PRO A 98 -16.33 8.07 9.13
C PRO A 98 -15.83 7.24 10.32
N MET A 99 -15.24 6.07 10.10
CA MET A 99 -14.66 5.24 11.16
C MET A 99 -13.49 5.97 11.83
N THR A 100 -12.58 6.55 11.04
CA THR A 100 -11.40 7.26 11.55
C THR A 100 -11.76 8.57 12.23
N LEU A 101 -12.76 9.29 11.69
CA LEU A 101 -13.31 10.50 12.33
C LEU A 101 -13.93 10.18 13.70
N SER A 102 -14.76 9.14 13.77
CA SER A 102 -15.41 8.73 15.03
C SER A 102 -14.39 8.31 16.07
N LEU A 103 -13.33 7.63 15.64
CA LEU A 103 -12.23 7.21 16.52
C LEU A 103 -11.43 8.42 17.04
N GLY A 104 -11.16 9.42 16.19
CA GLY A 104 -10.52 10.67 16.61
C GLY A 104 -11.38 11.52 17.56
N GLU A 105 -12.70 11.51 17.37
CA GLU A 105 -13.64 12.21 18.27
C GLU A 105 -13.78 11.53 19.64
N TRP A 106 -13.61 10.21 19.70
CA TRP A 106 -13.64 9.45 20.94
C TRP A 106 -12.34 9.59 21.74
N TYR A 107 -11.19 9.56 21.05
CA TYR A 107 -9.86 9.72 21.65
C TYR A 107 -9.29 11.13 21.38
N LYS A 108 -9.86 12.16 22.04
CA LYS A 108 -9.52 13.56 21.78
C LYS A 108 -8.12 14.00 22.24
N THR A 109 -7.60 13.43 23.33
CA THR A 109 -6.40 13.99 23.99
C THR A 109 -5.38 12.93 24.40
N ASP A 110 -5.82 11.70 24.69
CA ASP A 110 -4.95 10.61 25.10
C ASP A 110 -5.19 9.38 24.20
N HIS A 111 -4.10 8.71 23.85
CA HIS A 111 -4.09 7.43 23.15
C HIS A 111 -4.68 7.41 21.72
N ARG A 112 -4.75 8.56 21.04
CA ARG A 112 -5.30 8.67 19.69
C ARG A 112 -4.44 7.96 18.65
N ALA A 113 -3.12 8.16 18.68
CA ALA A 113 -2.20 7.51 17.76
C ALA A 113 -2.15 6.00 17.99
N LEU A 114 -2.29 5.54 19.23
CA LEU A 114 -2.42 4.14 19.60
C LEU A 114 -3.74 3.55 19.08
N ALA A 115 -4.86 4.25 19.24
CA ALA A 115 -6.15 3.82 18.72
C ALA A 115 -6.12 3.68 17.18
N TYR A 116 -5.50 4.64 16.48
CA TYR A 116 -5.24 4.55 15.04
C TYR A 116 -4.30 3.38 14.72
N GLY A 117 -3.22 3.22 15.49
CA GLY A 117 -2.26 2.13 15.38
C GLY A 117 -2.93 0.75 15.45
N VAL A 118 -3.74 0.50 16.47
CA VAL A 118 -4.49 -0.75 16.66
C VAL A 118 -5.46 -0.99 15.50
N THR A 119 -6.19 0.03 15.05
CA THR A 119 -7.12 -0.09 13.93
C THR A 119 -6.40 -0.41 12.61
N LEU A 120 -5.25 0.21 12.38
CA LEU A 120 -4.41 -0.06 11.21
C LEU A 120 -3.74 -1.45 11.30
N SER A 121 -3.43 -1.93 12.51
CA SER A 121 -2.98 -3.31 12.74
C SER A 121 -4.04 -4.31 12.31
N CYS A 122 -5.32 -4.07 12.61
CA CYS A 122 -6.43 -4.92 12.13
C CYS A 122 -6.45 -5.04 10.60
N LYS A 123 -6.22 -3.94 9.87
CA LYS A 123 -6.10 -3.97 8.40
C LYS A 123 -4.96 -4.91 7.93
N ASN A 124 -3.81 -4.86 8.60
CA ASN A 124 -2.67 -5.73 8.27
C ASN A 124 -2.94 -7.20 8.62
N ILE A 125 -3.63 -7.47 9.75
CA ILE A 125 -4.05 -8.83 10.15
C ILE A 125 -4.99 -9.42 9.10
N VAL A 126 -6.05 -8.71 8.71
CA VAL A 126 -7.00 -9.19 7.70
C VAL A 126 -6.30 -9.43 6.36
N GLY A 127 -5.40 -8.54 5.96
CA GLY A 127 -4.58 -8.71 4.75
C GLY A 127 -3.72 -9.99 4.80
N PHE A 128 -3.07 -10.26 5.93
CA PHE A 128 -2.31 -11.48 6.14
C PHE A 128 -3.20 -12.73 6.15
N SER A 129 -4.31 -12.72 6.89
CA SER A 129 -5.25 -13.84 6.94
C SER A 129 -5.82 -14.19 5.57
N ALA A 130 -6.18 -13.19 4.77
CA ALA A 130 -6.65 -13.41 3.40
C ALA A 130 -5.52 -13.96 2.50
N ALA A 131 -4.30 -13.42 2.62
CA ALA A 131 -3.14 -13.89 1.87
C ALA A 131 -2.67 -15.31 2.26
N TYR A 132 -2.95 -15.76 3.48
CA TYR A 132 -2.66 -17.12 3.93
C TYR A 132 -3.79 -18.10 3.59
N GLY A 133 -5.06 -17.69 3.76
CA GLY A 133 -6.23 -18.53 3.53
C GLY A 133 -6.48 -18.87 2.06
N ILE A 134 -6.15 -17.95 1.13
CA ILE A 134 -6.29 -18.20 -0.32
C ILE A 134 -5.33 -19.31 -0.77
N PRO A 135 -4.01 -19.26 -0.52
CA PRO A 135 -3.13 -20.38 -0.77
C PRO A 135 -3.59 -21.65 -0.08
N GLN A 136 -3.95 -21.64 1.22
CA GLN A 136 -4.36 -22.88 1.91
C GLN A 136 -5.53 -23.61 1.21
N THR A 137 -6.45 -22.88 0.59
CA THR A 137 -7.58 -23.44 -0.15
C THR A 137 -7.23 -23.82 -1.59
N TYR A 138 -6.36 -23.06 -2.26
CA TYR A 138 -5.91 -23.30 -3.64
C TYR A 138 -4.69 -24.23 -3.76
N LEU A 139 -3.94 -24.46 -2.68
CA LEU A 139 -2.69 -25.23 -2.66
C LEU A 139 -2.93 -26.70 -3.01
N ASN A 140 -4.06 -27.28 -2.58
CA ASN A 140 -4.39 -28.67 -2.92
C ASN A 140 -4.58 -28.85 -4.43
N THR A 141 -5.24 -27.89 -5.09
CA THR A 141 -5.51 -27.92 -6.54
C THR A 141 -4.29 -27.47 -7.36
N TYR A 142 -3.50 -26.54 -6.85
CA TYR A 142 -2.29 -26.03 -7.50
C TYR A 142 -1.10 -27.01 -7.40
N ALA A 143 -0.96 -27.72 -6.28
CA ALA A 143 0.08 -28.73 -6.07
C ALA A 143 -0.09 -29.96 -6.96
N SER A 144 -1.31 -30.26 -7.42
CA SER A 144 -1.59 -31.41 -8.29
C SER A 144 -1.29 -31.16 -9.77
N GLU A 145 -1.29 -29.90 -10.25
CA GLU A 145 -1.29 -29.63 -11.70
C GLU A 145 -0.09 -28.84 -12.27
N VAL A 146 0.72 -28.09 -11.48
CA VAL A 146 1.58 -27.04 -12.09
C VAL A 146 3.08 -26.96 -11.69
N ALA A 147 3.52 -27.20 -10.45
CA ALA A 147 4.62 -26.35 -9.94
C ALA A 147 6.05 -26.92 -9.75
N LEU A 148 6.82 -27.13 -10.83
CA LEU A 148 8.29 -27.21 -10.74
C LEU A 148 8.97 -25.80 -10.84
N LEU A 149 8.90 -25.01 -9.74
CA LEU A 149 9.55 -23.68 -9.37
C LEU A 149 8.72 -22.38 -9.62
N SER A 150 8.67 -21.30 -8.79
CA SER A 150 8.74 -21.06 -7.31
C SER A 150 7.87 -19.84 -6.92
N HIS A 151 6.55 -20.06 -6.83
CA HIS A 151 5.50 -19.09 -6.46
C HIS A 151 5.52 -18.71 -4.95
N THR A 152 6.21 -19.51 -4.14
CA THR A 152 6.29 -19.39 -2.68
C THR A 152 7.08 -18.17 -2.23
N SER A 153 8.06 -17.72 -3.03
CA SER A 153 8.96 -16.62 -2.68
C SER A 153 8.23 -15.28 -2.53
N ALA A 154 7.35 -14.93 -3.48
CA ALA A 154 6.54 -13.71 -3.44
C ALA A 154 5.56 -13.69 -2.25
N ILE A 155 4.94 -14.85 -1.96
CA ILE A 155 4.02 -15.01 -0.83
C ILE A 155 4.76 -14.86 0.50
N ILE A 156 5.95 -15.47 0.62
CA ILE A 156 6.81 -15.34 1.79
C ILE A 156 7.24 -13.88 1.98
N LEU A 157 7.68 -13.19 0.94
CA LEU A 157 8.10 -11.78 1.03
C LEU A 157 6.93 -10.87 1.43
N LEU A 158 5.74 -11.06 0.83
CA LEU A 158 4.54 -10.30 1.21
C LEU A 158 4.13 -10.57 2.66
N THR A 159 4.24 -11.82 3.11
CA THR A 159 3.95 -12.21 4.50
C THR A 159 4.93 -11.54 5.46
N LEU A 160 6.23 -11.60 5.16
CA LEU A 160 7.30 -10.99 5.93
C LEU A 160 7.25 -9.46 5.93
N PHE A 161 6.60 -8.85 4.94
CA PHE A 161 6.31 -7.42 4.94
C PHE A 161 5.14 -7.06 5.87
N ASN A 162 4.07 -7.86 5.92
CA ASN A 162 2.87 -7.52 6.69
C ASN A 162 2.98 -7.86 8.17
N ILE A 163 3.65 -8.96 8.56
CA ILE A 163 3.76 -9.38 9.97
C ILE A 163 4.42 -8.30 10.85
N PRO A 164 5.60 -7.76 10.48
CA PRO A 164 6.22 -6.68 11.25
C PRO A 164 5.38 -5.40 11.23
N GLY A 165 4.62 -5.15 10.16
CA GLY A 165 3.70 -4.02 10.05
C GLY A 165 2.57 -4.03 11.09
N ILE A 166 2.13 -5.21 11.54
CA ILE A 166 1.12 -5.36 12.62
C ILE A 166 1.69 -4.85 13.95
N ALA A 167 2.88 -5.31 14.33
CA ALA A 167 3.53 -4.87 15.57
C ALA A 167 3.93 -3.39 15.49
N SER A 168 4.43 -2.96 14.33
CA SER A 168 4.91 -1.60 14.10
C SER A 168 3.81 -0.54 14.24
N SER A 169 2.63 -0.77 13.68
CA SER A 169 1.53 0.20 13.73
C SER A 169 1.11 0.49 15.18
N SER A 170 1.06 -0.53 16.04
CA SER A 170 0.80 -0.37 17.47
C SER A 170 1.99 0.27 18.22
N PHE A 171 3.23 -0.12 17.89
CA PHE A 171 4.44 0.41 18.52
C PHE A 171 4.66 1.90 18.26
N PHE A 172 4.58 2.33 17.00
CA PHE A 172 4.71 3.74 16.63
C PHE A 172 3.52 4.58 17.09
N GLY A 173 2.32 4.00 17.14
CA GLY A 173 1.16 4.64 17.77
C GLY A 173 1.38 4.90 19.26
N TYR A 174 1.88 3.92 20.01
CA TYR A 174 2.25 4.08 21.42
C TYR A 174 3.35 5.12 21.63
N LEU A 175 4.43 5.04 20.83
CA LEU A 175 5.56 5.96 20.93
C LEU A 175 5.15 7.41 20.64
N SER A 176 4.21 7.60 19.71
CA SER A 176 3.70 8.92 19.31
C SER A 176 2.73 9.54 20.31
N ASP A 177 2.11 8.75 21.20
CA ASP A 177 1.17 9.25 22.22
C ASP A 177 1.83 9.43 23.61
N ASN A 178 3.01 8.86 23.83
CA ASN A 178 3.60 8.80 25.17
C ASN A 178 4.15 10.17 25.61
N LYS A 179 3.44 10.83 26.54
CA LYS A 179 3.80 12.15 27.13
C LYS A 179 5.18 12.19 27.82
N HIS A 180 5.77 11.04 28.13
CA HIS A 180 7.10 10.92 28.75
C HIS A 180 8.26 10.81 27.75
N SER A 181 8.00 10.60 26.47
CA SER A 181 9.06 10.53 25.46
C SER A 181 9.36 11.95 24.95
N THR A 182 10.63 12.35 25.03
CA THR A 182 11.17 13.66 24.62
C THR A 182 11.06 13.96 23.12
N PHE A 183 10.49 13.04 22.33
CA PHE A 183 10.44 13.11 20.88
C PHE A 183 9.03 13.49 20.43
N SER A 184 8.89 14.62 19.74
CA SER A 184 7.64 14.99 19.05
C SER A 184 7.24 13.89 18.05
N ALA A 185 5.94 13.73 17.83
CA ALA A 185 5.38 12.79 16.85
C ALA A 185 6.00 12.98 15.45
N THR A 186 6.39 14.21 15.11
CA THR A 186 7.09 14.55 13.87
C THR A 186 8.47 13.88 13.78
N THR A 187 9.23 13.87 14.88
CA THR A 187 10.55 13.22 14.93
C THR A 187 10.42 11.72 14.74
N VAL A 188 9.41 11.12 15.36
CA VAL A 188 9.10 9.68 15.23
C VAL A 188 8.74 9.33 13.78
N ALA A 189 7.93 10.17 13.12
CA ALA A 189 7.59 10.01 11.71
C ALA A 189 8.83 10.14 10.79
N CYS A 190 9.71 11.10 11.05
CA CYS A 190 10.95 11.27 10.30
C CYS A 190 11.90 10.08 10.45
N ILE A 191 12.07 9.56 11.67
CA ILE A 191 12.90 8.37 11.92
C ILE A 191 12.36 7.17 11.13
N SER A 192 11.04 6.94 11.16
CA SER A 192 10.38 5.89 10.39
C SER A 192 10.55 6.06 8.88
N ALA A 193 10.42 7.29 8.36
CA ALA A 193 10.60 7.58 6.93
C ALA A 193 12.06 7.39 6.48
N MET A 194 13.02 7.93 7.24
CA MET A 194 14.45 7.83 6.94
C MET A 194 14.94 6.39 7.01
N SER A 195 14.54 5.63 8.03
CA SER A 195 14.90 4.22 8.16
C SER A 195 14.31 3.36 7.04
N SER A 196 13.07 3.65 6.60
CA SER A 196 12.47 2.99 5.44
C SER A 196 13.24 3.29 4.14
N GLY A 197 13.60 4.56 3.91
CA GLY A 197 14.39 4.97 2.76
C GLY A 197 15.80 4.35 2.77
N LEU A 198 16.44 4.31 3.93
CA LEU A 198 17.76 3.71 4.11
C LEU A 198 17.71 2.19 3.88
N SER A 199 16.68 1.51 4.38
CA SER A 199 16.45 0.08 4.11
C SER A 199 16.29 -0.18 2.62
N ALA A 200 15.54 0.65 1.90
CA ALA A 200 15.40 0.52 0.45
C ALA A 200 16.72 0.72 -0.29
N ILE A 201 17.51 1.74 0.05
CA ILE A 201 18.78 1.99 -0.64
C ILE A 201 19.80 0.88 -0.34
N LEU A 202 19.95 0.49 0.93
CA LEU A 202 21.01 -0.44 1.35
C LEU A 202 20.66 -1.91 1.10
N LEU A 203 19.42 -2.34 1.38
CA LEU A 203 19.05 -3.75 1.32
C LEU A 203 18.44 -4.14 -0.03
N TRP A 204 17.79 -3.20 -0.73
CA TRP A 204 17.30 -3.43 -2.09
C TRP A 204 18.26 -2.86 -3.14
N GLY A 205 18.66 -1.59 -3.00
CA GLY A 205 19.46 -0.88 -4.00
C GLY A 205 20.88 -1.42 -4.20
N LEU A 206 21.54 -1.87 -3.13
CA LEU A 206 22.88 -2.46 -3.19
C LEU A 206 22.88 -3.99 -3.40
N ASN A 207 21.72 -4.62 -3.56
CA ASN A 207 21.60 -6.07 -3.70
C ASN A 207 21.91 -6.55 -5.13
N THR A 208 23.16 -6.43 -5.54
CA THR A 208 23.65 -6.82 -6.88
C THR A 208 23.65 -8.32 -7.15
N GLN A 209 23.51 -9.18 -6.12
CA GLN A 209 23.61 -10.64 -6.26
C GLN A 209 22.27 -11.39 -6.21
N GLY A 210 21.13 -10.70 -6.05
CA GLY A 210 19.81 -11.35 -6.04
C GLY A 210 19.60 -12.34 -4.90
N SER A 211 20.33 -12.20 -3.79
CA SER A 211 20.21 -13.12 -2.65
C SER A 211 18.82 -13.02 -2.02
N LEU A 212 18.17 -14.15 -1.80
CA LEU A 212 16.85 -14.22 -1.15
C LEU A 212 16.91 -13.67 0.30
N ALA A 213 18.06 -13.83 0.97
CA ALA A 213 18.24 -13.39 2.35
C ALA A 213 18.18 -11.86 2.50
N THR A 214 18.76 -11.11 1.56
CA THR A 214 18.73 -9.64 1.57
C THR A 214 17.34 -9.09 1.25
N LEU A 215 16.58 -9.77 0.37
CA LEU A 215 15.17 -9.44 0.10
C LEU A 215 14.26 -9.72 1.31
N ILE A 216 14.53 -10.80 2.05
CA ILE A 216 13.84 -11.12 3.31
C ILE A 216 14.13 -10.04 4.36
N LEU A 217 15.41 -9.69 4.57
CA LEU A 217 15.81 -8.64 5.51
C LEU A 217 15.22 -7.28 5.14
N PHE A 218 15.22 -6.94 3.85
CA PHE A 218 14.53 -5.77 3.34
C PHE A 218 13.05 -5.80 3.69
N SER A 219 12.34 -6.89 3.36
CA SER A 219 10.88 -6.98 3.56
C SER A 219 10.49 -6.82 5.02
N ILE A 220 11.26 -7.41 5.94
CA ILE A 220 11.02 -7.30 7.39
C ILE A 220 11.25 -5.87 7.88
N THR A 221 12.40 -5.29 7.55
CA THR A 221 12.79 -3.95 8.04
C THR A 221 11.92 -2.87 7.43
N PHE A 222 11.72 -2.91 6.11
CA PHE A 222 10.85 -1.98 5.39
C PHE A 222 9.39 -2.15 5.83
N GLY A 223 8.91 -3.37 6.01
CA GLY A 223 7.55 -3.65 6.52
C GLY A 223 7.32 -3.12 7.92
N PHE A 224 8.30 -3.23 8.81
CA PHE A 224 8.24 -2.61 10.13
C PHE A 224 8.20 -1.09 10.01
N PHE A 225 9.21 -0.44 9.44
CA PHE A 225 9.28 1.02 9.47
C PHE A 225 8.20 1.70 8.63
N ALA A 226 7.88 1.20 7.43
CA ALA A 226 6.84 1.77 6.57
C ALA A 226 5.42 1.51 7.11
N GLY A 227 5.20 0.37 7.77
CA GLY A 227 3.91 0.03 8.38
C GLY A 227 3.53 0.95 9.54
N GLY A 228 4.51 1.34 10.36
CA GLY A 228 4.33 2.20 11.53
C GLY A 228 4.12 3.68 11.22
N TYR A 229 4.62 4.16 10.07
CA TYR A 229 4.53 5.57 9.67
C TYR A 229 3.09 6.11 9.74
N SER A 230 2.11 5.32 9.28
CA SER A 230 0.70 5.75 9.23
C SER A 230 0.07 5.93 10.61
N ALA A 231 0.58 5.26 11.66
CA ALA A 231 0.08 5.40 13.02
C ALA A 231 0.52 6.72 13.67
N THR A 232 1.66 7.29 13.23
CA THR A 232 2.20 8.56 13.76
C THR A 232 1.33 9.78 13.44
N TRP A 233 0.49 9.71 12.41
CA TRP A 233 -0.42 10.80 12.03
C TRP A 233 -1.38 11.20 13.16
N GLY A 234 -1.77 10.26 14.02
CA GLY A 234 -2.59 10.57 15.20
C GLY A 234 -1.88 11.53 16.16
N GLY A 235 -0.61 11.29 16.44
CA GLY A 235 0.17 12.17 17.33
C GLY A 235 0.58 13.47 16.66
N LEU A 236 0.86 13.46 15.35
CA LEU A 236 1.09 14.71 14.60
C LEU A 236 -0.12 15.64 14.70
N ILE A 237 -1.33 15.09 14.60
CA ILE A 237 -2.56 15.87 14.74
C ILE A 237 -2.71 16.38 16.18
N ASN A 238 -2.38 15.58 17.19
CA ASN A 238 -2.39 16.04 18.57
C ASN A 238 -1.42 17.22 18.78
N ASP A 239 -0.20 17.14 18.25
CA ASP A 239 0.79 18.22 18.30
C ASP A 239 0.27 19.49 17.60
N LEU A 240 -0.34 19.34 16.42
CA LEU A 240 -0.94 20.47 15.67
C LEU A 240 -2.15 21.08 16.40
N GLU A 241 -3.01 20.27 17.01
CA GLU A 241 -4.14 20.75 17.82
C GLU A 241 -3.67 21.50 19.07
N LEU A 242 -2.60 21.03 19.72
CA LEU A 242 -2.00 21.70 20.87
C LEU A 242 -1.44 23.07 20.49
N GLU A 243 -0.74 23.16 19.36
CA GLU A 243 -0.19 24.43 18.86
C GLU A 243 -1.28 25.39 18.39
N ALA A 244 -2.30 24.89 17.70
CA ALA A 244 -3.48 25.67 17.30
C ALA A 244 -4.23 26.25 18.51
N ARG A 245 -4.34 25.48 19.62
CA ARG A 245 -4.93 25.99 20.87
C ARG A 245 -4.09 27.12 21.50
N ARG A 246 -2.77 27.06 21.39
CA ARG A 246 -1.87 28.12 21.90
C ARG A 246 -1.95 29.40 21.08
N SER A 247 -2.04 29.27 19.77
CA SER A 247 -2.18 30.37 18.81
C SER A 247 -3.62 30.88 18.65
N ASN A 248 -4.60 30.22 19.30
CA ASN A 248 -6.02 30.50 19.19
C ASN A 248 -6.56 30.37 17.74
N GLU A 249 -6.01 29.41 17.00
CA GLU A 249 -6.40 29.08 15.63
C GLU A 249 -7.35 27.88 15.59
N ALA A 250 -8.30 27.90 14.64
CA ALA A 250 -9.21 26.78 14.44
C ALA A 250 -8.60 25.77 13.45
N ILE A 251 -8.30 24.56 13.94
CA ILE A 251 -7.83 23.45 13.10
C ILE A 251 -8.91 22.37 12.96
N ASP A 252 -9.11 21.89 11.74
CA ASP A 252 -9.98 20.74 11.44
C ASP A 252 -9.12 19.48 11.32
N SER A 253 -9.01 18.76 12.42
CA SER A 253 -8.18 17.55 12.55
C SER A 253 -8.58 16.44 11.57
N GLY A 254 -9.86 16.37 11.21
CA GLY A 254 -10.35 15.44 10.19
C GLY A 254 -9.84 15.82 8.81
N MET A 255 -9.93 17.11 8.46
CA MET A 255 -9.39 17.62 7.20
C MET A 255 -7.87 17.42 7.09
N VAL A 256 -7.12 17.68 8.17
CA VAL A 256 -5.67 17.44 8.19
C VAL A 256 -5.35 15.97 7.91
N TYR A 257 -6.02 15.03 8.59
CA TYR A 257 -5.86 13.60 8.32
C TYR A 257 -6.23 13.22 6.88
N GLY A 258 -7.32 13.80 6.36
CA GLY A 258 -7.77 13.62 4.98
C GLY A 258 -6.72 14.08 3.96
N VAL A 259 -6.12 15.26 4.16
CA VAL A 259 -5.06 15.82 3.30
C VAL A 259 -3.79 14.96 3.34
N LEU A 260 -3.37 14.49 4.51
CA LEU A 260 -2.22 13.57 4.66
C LEU A 260 -2.44 12.27 3.86
N ASN A 261 -3.66 11.72 3.90
CA ASN A 261 -4.04 10.59 3.07
C ASN A 261 -4.07 10.94 1.58
N GLY A 262 -4.58 12.11 1.20
CA GLY A 262 -4.59 12.58 -0.18
C GLY A 262 -3.17 12.66 -0.77
N ALA A 263 -2.22 13.20 -0.02
CA ALA A 263 -0.81 13.24 -0.41
C ALA A 263 -0.23 11.84 -0.65
N ARG A 264 -0.58 10.87 0.21
CA ARG A 264 -0.23 9.45 0.01
C ARG A 264 -0.81 8.88 -1.29
N GLY A 265 -2.03 9.26 -1.65
CA GLY A 265 -2.69 8.87 -2.90
C GLY A 265 -1.95 9.36 -4.14
N VAL A 266 -1.52 10.62 -4.14
CA VAL A 266 -0.65 11.17 -5.21
C VAL A 266 0.64 10.36 -5.32
N GLY A 267 1.26 10.03 -4.18
CA GLY A 267 2.45 9.19 -4.15
C GLY A 267 2.26 7.81 -4.79
N TYR A 268 1.13 7.13 -4.53
CA TYR A 268 0.83 5.84 -5.18
C TYR A 268 0.63 5.95 -6.68
N ILE A 269 -0.01 7.01 -7.17
CA ILE A 269 -0.24 7.23 -8.61
C ILE A 269 1.07 7.59 -9.30
N VAL A 270 1.82 8.55 -8.77
CA VAL A 270 3.12 8.93 -9.36
C VAL A 270 4.08 7.74 -9.34
N GLY A 271 4.16 7.01 -8.22
CA GLY A 271 4.97 5.80 -8.09
C GLY A 271 4.58 4.70 -9.09
N GLY A 272 3.29 4.49 -9.32
CA GLY A 272 2.84 3.53 -10.33
C GLY A 272 3.14 3.97 -11.77
N LEU A 273 2.94 5.26 -12.10
CA LEU A 273 3.19 5.81 -13.45
C LEU A 273 4.67 5.77 -13.80
N ILE A 274 5.54 6.06 -12.83
CA ILE A 274 7.00 6.02 -13.01
C ILE A 274 7.49 4.57 -12.98
N GLY A 275 6.90 3.72 -12.14
CA GLY A 275 7.32 2.33 -11.95
C GLY A 275 7.15 1.46 -13.20
N VAL A 276 6.06 1.62 -13.95
CA VAL A 276 5.79 0.78 -15.14
C VAL A 276 6.85 0.98 -16.25
N PRO A 277 7.16 2.21 -16.70
CA PRO A 277 8.23 2.44 -17.68
C PRO A 277 9.62 2.02 -17.17
N LEU A 278 9.92 2.24 -15.88
CA LEU A 278 11.21 1.84 -15.29
C LEU A 278 11.38 0.33 -15.26
N LEU A 279 10.30 -0.42 -14.96
CA LEU A 279 10.31 -1.88 -15.03
C LEU A 279 10.51 -2.35 -16.47
N GLN A 280 9.82 -1.77 -17.44
CA GLN A 280 10.00 -2.09 -18.86
C GLN A 280 11.44 -1.86 -19.33
N ALA A 281 12.02 -0.68 -19.02
CA ALA A 281 13.40 -0.35 -19.35
C ALA A 281 14.42 -1.27 -18.66
N GLY A 282 14.15 -1.66 -17.40
CA GLY A 282 14.98 -2.59 -16.65
C GLY A 282 14.95 -4.02 -17.22
N THR A 283 13.76 -4.51 -17.60
CA THR A 283 13.58 -5.83 -18.22
C THR A 283 14.24 -5.90 -19.59
N GLU A 284 14.13 -4.87 -20.42
CA GLU A 284 14.83 -4.80 -21.71
C GLU A 284 16.37 -4.89 -21.53
N ARG A 285 16.91 -4.13 -20.57
CA ARG A 285 18.34 -4.16 -20.25
C ARG A 285 18.79 -5.53 -19.72
N TYR A 286 18.00 -6.18 -18.88
CA TYR A 286 18.28 -7.53 -18.39
C TYR A 286 18.24 -8.57 -19.53
N VAL A 287 17.25 -8.50 -20.41
CA VAL A 287 17.13 -9.38 -21.59
C VAL A 287 18.32 -9.21 -22.54
N GLN A 288 18.80 -7.98 -22.75
CA GLN A 288 20.01 -7.72 -23.54
C GLN A 288 21.26 -8.35 -22.91
N LEU A 289 21.41 -8.25 -21.58
CA LEU A 289 22.54 -8.84 -20.85
C LEU A 289 22.49 -10.38 -20.85
N VAL A 290 21.30 -10.97 -20.68
CA VAL A 290 21.12 -12.44 -20.64
C VAL A 290 21.21 -13.08 -22.01
N LYS A 291 20.77 -12.40 -23.08
CA LYS A 291 20.88 -12.91 -24.45
C LYS A 291 22.30 -12.83 -25.02
N GLY A 292 23.27 -12.29 -24.28
CA GLY A 292 24.67 -12.23 -24.71
C GLY A 292 24.85 -11.45 -26.01
N ASP A 293 23.92 -10.58 -26.38
CA ASP A 293 24.00 -9.81 -27.62
C ASP A 293 24.83 -8.54 -27.41
N PHE A 294 26.12 -8.76 -27.10
CA PHE A 294 27.17 -7.77 -27.35
C PHE A 294 27.54 -7.72 -28.85
N GLY A 295 26.78 -8.37 -29.73
CA GLY A 295 27.03 -8.46 -31.17
C GLY A 295 26.90 -7.14 -31.91
N GLY A 296 26.25 -6.13 -31.32
CA GLY A 296 26.14 -4.79 -31.91
C GLY A 296 27.36 -3.89 -31.71
N TRP A 297 28.25 -4.20 -30.75
CA TRP A 297 29.38 -3.31 -30.40
C TRP A 297 30.75 -3.83 -30.86
N LEU A 298 30.87 -5.12 -31.18
CA LEU A 298 32.10 -5.72 -31.70
C LEU A 298 32.52 -5.17 -33.09
N PRO A 299 31.62 -4.96 -34.07
CA PRO A 299 32.01 -4.37 -35.35
C PRO A 299 32.44 -2.89 -35.22
N ALA A 300 31.87 -2.17 -34.24
CA ALA A 300 32.19 -0.77 -33.98
C ALA A 300 33.54 -0.59 -33.27
N LEU A 301 33.96 -1.57 -32.45
CA LEU A 301 35.29 -1.59 -31.81
C LEU A 301 36.38 -2.14 -32.74
N GLU A 302 36.08 -3.08 -33.64
CA GLU A 302 37.04 -3.53 -34.66
C GLU A 302 37.32 -2.45 -35.72
N ALA A 303 36.32 -1.63 -36.07
CA ALA A 303 36.49 -0.47 -36.95
C ALA A 303 37.28 0.70 -36.31
N ALA A 304 37.35 0.76 -34.97
CA ALA A 304 38.09 1.78 -34.24
C ALA A 304 39.56 1.40 -33.94
N VAL A 305 39.93 0.14 -34.19
CA VAL A 305 41.32 -0.38 -34.01
C VAL A 305 42.03 -0.57 -35.36
N SER A 306 41.37 -0.29 -36.49
CA SER A 306 41.92 -0.44 -37.84
C SER A 306 42.22 0.87 -38.58
N TYR A 307 42.40 1.99 -37.85
CA TYR A 307 43.01 3.23 -38.37
C TYR A 307 44.10 3.76 -37.43
#